data_AF-A0A924Q063-F1
#
_entry.id   AF-A0A924Q063-F1
#
_cell.length_a   1.000
_cell.length_b   1.000
_cell.length_c   1.000
_cell.angle_alpha   90.00
_cell.angle_beta   90.00
_cell.angle_gamma   90.00
#
_symmetry.space_group_name_H-M   'P 1'
#
loop_
_entity.id
_entity.type
_entity.pdbx_description
1 polymer ?
#
loop_
_entity_poly.entity_id
_entity_poly.type
_entity_poly.pdbx_seq_one_letter_code
_entity_poly.pdbx_strand_id
1 'polypeptide(L)' 'MTDFQPAPFFIGSLEPGSQQFDAWPEQPLLQSLEQGGLDWPSACRNGTCRTCFARLER' A
#
# COMPACT_ATOMS: atom_id res chain seq x y z
N MET A 1 23.64 -19.13 -8.88
CA MET A 1 22.88 -18.49 -7.78
C MET A 1 22.69 -17.05 -8.19
N THR A 2 21.49 -16.69 -8.64
CA THR A 2 21.19 -15.33 -9.07
C THR A 2 20.82 -14.54 -7.82
N ASP A 3 21.62 -13.52 -7.49
CA ASP A 3 21.31 -12.56 -6.44
C ASP A 3 20.08 -11.74 -6.86
N PHE A 4 18.94 -11.96 -6.19
CA PHE A 4 17.78 -11.09 -6.30
C PHE A 4 17.89 -10.02 -5.21
N GLN A 5 18.36 -8.82 -5.58
CA GLN A 5 18.25 -7.67 -4.68
C GLN A 5 16.81 -7.15 -4.76
N PRO A 6 16.03 -7.20 -3.67
CA PRO A 6 14.70 -6.62 -3.67
C PRO A 6 14.78 -5.11 -3.91
N ALA A 7 13.83 -4.58 -4.69
CA ALA A 7 13.67 -3.15 -4.82
C ALA A 7 13.46 -2.52 -3.42
N PRO A 8 13.99 -1.32 -3.16
CA PRO A 8 13.82 -0.66 -1.86
C PRO A 8 12.34 -0.36 -1.57
N PHE A 9 11.53 -0.17 -2.62
CA PHE A 9 10.09 0.01 -2.57
C PHE A 9 9.49 -0.18 -3.98
N PHE A 10 8.16 -0.21 -4.06
CA PHE A 10 7.40 -0.17 -5.31
C PHE A 10 6.58 1.13 -5.38
N ILE A 11 6.19 1.56 -6.59
CA ILE A 11 5.20 2.64 -6.72
C ILE A 11 3.81 2.01 -6.81
N GLY A 12 2.96 2.28 -5.83
CA GLY A 12 1.54 1.93 -5.87
C GLY A 12 0.70 3.06 -6.47
N SER A 13 -0.41 2.71 -7.13
CA SER A 13 -1.40 3.66 -7.62
C SER A 13 -2.81 3.32 -7.11
N LEU A 14 -3.64 4.35 -6.90
CA LEU A 14 -5.03 4.20 -6.49
C LEU A 14 -6.00 4.49 -7.64
N GLU A 15 -7.05 3.67 -7.72
CA GLU A 15 -8.17 3.83 -8.65
C GLU A 15 -9.49 4.13 -7.90
N PRO A 16 -10.38 4.97 -8.46
CA PRO A 16 -10.19 5.76 -9.68
C PRO A 16 -9.24 6.94 -9.44
N GLY A 17 -8.30 7.18 -10.36
CA GLY A 17 -7.43 8.36 -10.30
C GLY A 17 -6.01 8.12 -10.74
N SER A 18 -5.08 8.92 -10.21
CA SER A 18 -3.65 8.82 -10.50
C SER A 18 -2.80 9.09 -9.27
N GLN A 19 -3.39 9.05 -8.08
CA GLN A 19 -2.64 9.18 -6.83
C GLN A 19 -1.70 8.00 -6.66
N GLN A 20 -0.46 8.32 -6.31
CA GLN A 20 0.62 7.35 -6.14
C GLN A 20 1.21 7.45 -4.74
N PHE A 21 1.83 6.36 -4.31
CA PHE A 21 2.53 6.28 -3.03
C PHE A 21 3.69 5.30 -3.09
N ASP A 22 4.68 5.52 -2.23
CA ASP A 22 5.81 4.61 -2.07
C ASP A 22 5.40 3.41 -1.21
N ALA A 23 5.31 2.23 -1.83
CA ALA A 23 4.99 0.97 -1.18
C ALA A 23 6.25 0.25 -0.69
N TRP A 24 6.64 0.53 0.55
CA TRP A 24 7.79 -0.09 1.24
C TRP A 24 7.51 -1.55 1.63
N PRO A 25 8.45 -2.49 1.41
CA PRO A 25 8.23 -3.92 1.67
C PRO A 25 8.15 -4.30 3.16
N GLU A 26 8.68 -3.47 4.05
CA GLU A 26 8.71 -3.68 5.50
C GLU A 26 7.46 -3.19 6.26
N GLN A 27 6.48 -2.62 5.57
CA GLN A 27 5.27 -2.09 6.21
C GLN A 27 3.98 -2.41 5.41
N PRO A 28 2.80 -2.35 6.05
CA PRO A 28 1.53 -2.54 5.36
C PRO A 28 1.24 -1.42 4.36
N LEU A 29 0.57 -1.74 3.23
CA LEU A 29 0.15 -0.75 2.24
C LEU A 29 -0.65 0.42 2.83
N LEU A 30 -1.50 0.16 3.85
CA LEU A 30 -2.24 1.22 4.54
C LEU A 30 -1.30 2.27 5.16
N GLN A 31 -0.20 1.84 5.77
CA GLN A 31 0.79 2.76 6.36
C GLN A 31 1.53 3.54 5.27
N SER A 32 1.86 2.89 4.16
CA SER A 32 2.46 3.54 2.99
C SER A 32 1.55 4.61 2.38
N LEU A 33 0.24 4.34 2.30
CA LEU A 33 -0.77 5.29 1.86
C LEU A 33 -0.84 6.53 2.77
N GLU A 34 -0.92 6.30 4.09
CA GLU A 34 -0.95 7.37 5.09
C GLU A 34 0.31 8.26 5.02
N GLN A 35 1.49 7.65 4.85
CA GLN A 35 2.77 8.39 4.67
C GLN A 35 2.80 9.20 3.37
N GLY A 36 2.16 8.71 2.30
CA GLY A 36 1.93 9.45 1.06
C GLY A 36 0.88 10.57 1.17
N GLY A 37 0.29 10.77 2.36
CA GLY A 37 -0.75 11.78 2.58
C GLY A 37 -2.10 11.42 1.96
N LEU A 38 -2.31 10.14 1.64
CA LEU A 38 -3.55 9.67 1.02
C LEU A 38 -4.55 9.26 2.10
N ASP A 39 -5.75 9.83 2.03
CA ASP A 39 -6.85 9.49 2.93
C ASP A 39 -7.47 8.16 2.48
N TRP A 40 -7.31 7.13 3.30
CA TRP A 40 -7.85 5.79 3.06
C TRP A 40 -8.68 5.33 4.26
N PRO A 41 -9.88 4.75 4.05
CA PRO A 41 -10.73 4.33 5.15
C PRO A 41 -10.02 3.32 6.04
N SER A 42 -9.93 3.62 7.34
CA SER A 42 -9.28 2.75 8.32
C SER A 42 -9.99 2.76 9.67
N ALA A 43 -9.89 1.65 10.40
CA ALA A 43 -10.47 1.50 11.74
C ALA A 43 -9.63 0.57 12.63
N CYS A 44 -9.79 -0.75 12.51
CA CYS A 44 -9.18 -1.71 13.45
C CYS A 44 -7.65 -1.83 13.38
N ARG A 45 -7.05 -1.50 12.23
CA ARG A 45 -5.61 -1.66 11.89
C ARG A 45 -4.99 -3.02 12.27
N ASN A 46 -5.80 -4.06 12.47
CA ASN A 46 -5.38 -5.41 12.87
C ASN A 46 -6.01 -6.53 12.02
N GLY A 47 -6.66 -6.17 10.91
CA GLY A 47 -7.21 -7.11 9.93
C GLY A 47 -8.59 -7.69 10.25
N THR A 48 -9.32 -7.19 11.25
CA THR A 48 -10.62 -7.78 11.67
C THR A 48 -11.86 -7.11 11.08
N CYS A 49 -11.83 -5.78 10.84
CA CYS A 49 -13.04 -5.01 10.46
C CYS A 49 -13.28 -4.86 8.94
N ARG A 50 -12.28 -5.13 8.10
CA ARG A 50 -12.31 -4.94 6.64
C ARG A 50 -12.56 -3.51 6.13
N THR A 51 -12.54 -2.48 6.98
CA THR A 51 -12.73 -1.08 6.55
C THR A 51 -11.71 -0.63 5.49
N CYS A 52 -10.47 -1.09 5.58
CA CYS A 52 -9.39 -0.71 4.66
C CYS A 52 -9.23 -1.67 3.46
N PHE A 53 -10.20 -2.55 3.20
CA PHE A 53 -10.07 -3.57 2.15
C PHE A 53 -10.19 -2.94 0.74
N ALA A 54 -9.36 -3.41 -0.19
CA ALA A 54 -9.32 -2.94 -1.58
C ALA A 54 -9.14 -4.12 -2.53
N ARG A 55 -9.45 -3.93 -3.82
CA ARG A 55 -9.12 -4.89 -4.86
C ARG A 55 -7.83 -4.48 -5.54
N LEU A 56 -6.90 -5.42 -5.68
CA LEU A 56 -5.71 -5.23 -6.51
C LEU A 56 -6.12 -5.42 -7.98
N GLU A 57 -5.87 -4.40 -8.80
CA GLU A 57 -6.05 -4.46 -10.25
C GLU A 57 -4.75 -4.86 -10.94
N ARG A 58 -4.84 -5.31 -12.21
CA ARG A 58 -3.67 -5.63 -13.05
C ARG A 58 -3.09 -4.40 -13.72
#